data_AF-A0A1F6QDF1-F1
#
_entry.id   AF-A0A1F6QDF1-F1
#
_cell.length_a   1.000
_cell.length_b   1.000
_cell.length_c   1.000
_cell.angle_alpha   90.00
_cell.angle_beta   90.00
_cell.angle_gamma   90.00
#
_symmetry.space_group_name_H-M   'P 1'
#
loop_
_entity.id
_entity.type
_entity.pdbx_description
1 polymer ?
#
loop_
_entity_poly.entity_id
_entity_poly.type
_entity_poly.pdbx_seq_one_letter_code
_entity_poly.pdbx_strand_id
1 'polypeptide(L)'
;MKDSSLEDLQIVAPLELRLDYDNYLNERKLAVGQKILFYYGGIKIGLTQKQINVLKLVAKGYSNMKIARCMAVREDSVKLLIYRLMKYLEEVLEENVDRFYLVVIAQQLELDEY
;
A
#
# COMPACT_ATOMS: atom_id res chain seq x y z
N MET A 1 23.87 -23.42 -15.13
CA MET A 1 22.52 -23.84 -15.58
C MET A 1 21.70 -24.08 -14.32
N LYS A 2 20.69 -23.30 -13.92
CA LYS A 2 20.07 -22.07 -14.40
C LYS A 2 19.90 -21.19 -13.16
N ASP A 3 20.49 -20.00 -13.15
CA ASP A 3 19.98 -18.89 -12.34
C ASP A 3 18.60 -18.56 -12.91
N SER A 4 17.53 -19.02 -12.27
CA SER A 4 16.18 -18.65 -12.68
C SER A 4 15.87 -17.26 -12.15
N SER A 5 16.32 -16.30 -12.94
CA SER A 5 15.57 -15.14 -13.38
C SER A 5 14.89 -14.27 -12.31
N LEU A 6 15.43 -13.06 -12.21
CA LEU A 6 14.77 -11.80 -11.86
C LEU A 6 13.59 -11.49 -12.81
N GLU A 7 12.64 -12.41 -12.95
CA GLU A 7 11.50 -12.28 -13.86
C GLU A 7 10.21 -12.46 -13.06
N ASP A 8 9.71 -11.35 -12.54
CA ASP A 8 8.26 -11.09 -12.48
C ASP A 8 8.03 -9.57 -12.34
N LEU A 9 8.63 -8.80 -13.26
CA LEU A 9 8.15 -7.45 -13.57
C LEU A 9 6.86 -7.60 -14.37
N GLN A 10 5.75 -7.86 -13.68
CA GLN A 10 4.45 -7.99 -14.34
C GLN A 10 3.89 -6.62 -14.73
N ILE A 11 3.41 -6.57 -15.96
CA ILE A 11 2.73 -5.43 -16.59
C ILE A 11 1.54 -5.05 -15.72
N VAL A 12 1.61 -3.84 -15.21
CA VAL A 12 0.72 -3.28 -14.20
C VAL A 12 -0.71 -3.12 -14.74
N ALA A 13 -1.70 -3.56 -13.97
CA ALA A 13 -3.11 -3.43 -14.30
C ALA A 13 -3.52 -1.95 -14.55
N PRO A 14 -4.49 -1.67 -15.44
CA PRO A 14 -4.89 -0.31 -15.82
C PRO A 14 -5.23 0.64 -14.65
N LEU A 15 -5.59 0.09 -13.49
CA LEU A 15 -5.97 0.87 -12.32
C LEU A 15 -4.80 1.44 -11.51
N GLU A 16 -3.60 0.88 -11.57
CA GLU A 16 -2.51 1.41 -10.74
C GLU A 16 -1.99 2.78 -11.24
N LEU A 17 -2.33 3.15 -12.48
CA LEU A 17 -2.19 4.51 -13.02
C LEU A 17 -3.04 5.54 -12.25
N ARG A 18 -4.09 5.11 -11.52
CA ARG A 18 -5.02 6.00 -10.80
C ARG A 18 -4.68 6.20 -9.32
N LEU A 19 -3.81 5.38 -8.74
CA LEU A 19 -3.56 5.38 -7.28
C LEU A 19 -2.69 6.56 -6.81
N ASP A 20 -2.15 7.35 -7.74
CA ASP A 20 -1.50 8.62 -7.43
C ASP A 20 -2.18 9.79 -8.16
N TYR A 21 -3.17 10.39 -7.49
CA TYR A 21 -3.97 11.51 -8.01
C TYR A 21 -3.11 12.69 -8.50
N ASP A 22 -1.95 12.90 -7.86
CA ASP A 22 -0.99 13.95 -8.21
C ASP A 22 -0.31 13.66 -9.56
N ASN A 23 -0.23 12.38 -9.98
CA ASN A 23 0.33 11.98 -11.26
C ASN A 23 -0.75 11.78 -12.33
N TYR A 24 -1.95 11.30 -11.96
CA TYR A 24 -3.11 11.25 -12.86
C TYR A 24 -3.47 12.63 -13.42
N LEU A 25 -3.41 13.69 -12.59
CA LEU A 25 -3.68 15.07 -13.02
C LEU A 25 -2.61 15.68 -13.93
N ASN A 26 -1.40 15.12 -13.95
CA ASN A 26 -0.24 15.75 -14.60
C ASN A 26 0.29 15.00 -15.83
N GLU A 27 -0.39 13.93 -16.29
CA GLU A 27 -0.03 13.11 -17.47
C GLU A 27 1.43 12.62 -17.50
N ARG A 28 2.13 12.63 -16.38
CA ARG A 28 3.51 12.17 -16.29
C ARG A 28 3.53 10.66 -16.26
N LYS A 29 4.19 10.04 -17.26
CA LYS A 29 4.50 8.59 -17.24
C LYS A 29 5.26 8.28 -15.96
N LEU A 30 4.57 7.62 -15.05
CA LEU A 30 5.05 7.28 -13.72
C LEU A 30 6.19 6.27 -13.80
N ALA A 31 7.29 6.57 -13.12
CA ALA A 31 8.11 5.52 -12.55
C ALA A 31 7.27 4.90 -11.42
N VAL A 32 6.51 3.85 -11.76
CA VAL A 32 5.73 3.07 -10.80
C VAL A 32 6.71 2.60 -9.73
N GLY A 33 6.59 3.15 -8.52
CA GLY A 33 7.44 2.73 -7.41
C GLY A 33 7.33 1.21 -7.25
N GLN A 34 8.46 0.54 -7.04
CA GLN A 34 8.49 -0.91 -6.89
C GLN A 34 7.47 -1.34 -5.83
N LYS A 35 6.60 -2.28 -6.23
CA LYS A 35 5.60 -2.89 -5.35
C LYS A 35 6.09 -4.22 -4.85
N ILE A 36 5.85 -4.49 -3.57
CA ILE A 36 6.05 -5.78 -2.95
C ILE A 36 4.69 -6.49 -2.97
N LEU A 37 4.68 -7.73 -3.47
CA LEU A 37 3.48 -8.54 -3.59
C LEU A 37 3.28 -9.37 -2.33
N PHE A 38 2.04 -9.40 -1.85
CA PHE A 38 1.57 -10.17 -0.71
C PHE A 38 0.40 -11.06 -1.14
N TYR A 39 0.22 -12.19 -0.47
CA TYR A 39 -0.98 -13.02 -0.60
C TYR A 39 -1.84 -12.86 0.64
N TYR A 40 -3.10 -12.49 0.45
CA TYR A 40 -4.09 -12.33 1.51
C TYR A 40 -5.39 -12.98 1.07
N GLY A 41 -5.88 -13.97 1.82
CA GLY A 41 -7.14 -14.65 1.48
C GLY A 41 -7.17 -15.29 0.09
N GLY A 42 -6.02 -15.67 -0.48
CA GLY A 42 -5.91 -16.18 -1.86
C GLY A 42 -5.82 -15.11 -2.96
N ILE A 43 -5.87 -13.82 -2.59
CA ILE A 43 -5.77 -12.68 -3.49
C ILE A 43 -4.36 -12.08 -3.42
N LYS A 44 -3.81 -11.64 -4.57
CA LYS A 44 -2.53 -10.94 -4.63
C LYS A 44 -2.73 -9.44 -4.41
N ILE A 45 -2.00 -8.87 -3.46
CA ILE A 45 -2.01 -7.44 -3.14
C ILE A 45 -0.62 -6.86 -3.40
N GLY A 46 -0.54 -5.76 -4.16
CA GLY A 46 0.71 -5.05 -4.44
C GLY A 46 0.81 -3.74 -3.68
N LEU A 47 1.73 -3.67 -2.71
CA LEU A 47 1.94 -2.50 -1.87
C LEU A 47 3.32 -1.86 -2.11
N THR A 48 3.37 -0.54 -2.14
CA THR A 48 4.63 0.22 -2.12
C THR A 48 5.25 0.21 -0.71
N GLN A 49 6.55 0.43 -0.61
CA GLN A 49 7.22 0.55 0.70
C GLN A 49 6.58 1.60 1.61
N LYS A 50 6.09 2.71 1.03
CA LYS A 50 5.41 3.76 1.78
C LYS A 50 4.07 3.29 2.37
N GLN A 51 3.30 2.53 1.59
CA GLN A 51 2.05 1.92 2.06
C GLN A 51 2.30 0.89 3.15
N ILE A 52 3.32 0.04 2.98
CA ILE A 52 3.74 -0.94 3.99
C ILE A 52 4.11 -0.22 5.29
N ASN A 53 4.94 0.82 5.23
CA ASN A 53 5.33 1.57 6.42
C ASN A 53 4.14 2.18 7.16
N VAL A 54 3.16 2.74 6.44
CA VAL A 54 1.92 3.23 7.06
C VAL A 54 1.13 2.09 7.69
N LEU A 55 0.99 0.97 6.99
CA LEU A 55 0.25 -0.20 7.45
C LEU A 55 0.84 -0.74 8.77
N LYS A 56 2.18 -0.84 8.86
CA LYS A 56 2.91 -1.19 10.09
C LYS A 56 2.59 -0.25 11.25
N LEU A 57 2.62 1.06 11.00
CA LEU A 57 2.37 2.04 12.07
C LEU A 57 0.90 2.05 12.49
N VAL A 58 -0.03 1.80 11.57
CA VAL A 58 -1.46 1.61 11.88
C VAL A 58 -1.65 0.37 12.75
N ALA A 59 -0.99 -0.75 12.43
CA ALA A 59 -1.04 -1.98 13.23
C ALA A 59 -0.52 -1.79 14.66
N LYS A 60 0.51 -0.96 14.84
CA LYS A 60 1.03 -0.53 16.15
C LYS A 60 0.10 0.42 16.92
N GLY A 61 -1.08 0.73 16.38
CA GLY A 61 -2.06 1.62 17.01
C GLY A 61 -1.69 3.11 16.95
N TYR A 62 -0.82 3.52 16.02
CA TYR A 62 -0.40 4.92 15.96
C TYR A 62 -1.52 5.81 15.40
N SER A 63 -1.70 6.98 16.02
CA SER A 63 -2.56 8.04 15.49
C SER A 63 -1.97 8.66 14.21
N ASN A 64 -2.80 9.27 13.37
CA ASN A 64 -2.34 9.91 12.13
C ASN A 64 -1.23 10.94 12.39
N MET A 65 -1.35 11.72 13.47
CA MET A 65 -0.31 12.67 13.90
C MET A 65 1.01 11.96 14.26
N LYS A 66 0.96 10.83 14.97
CA LYS A 66 2.16 10.06 15.34
C LYS A 66 2.82 9.45 14.10
N ILE A 67 2.03 8.89 13.18
CA ILE A 67 2.51 8.40 11.88
C ILE A 67 3.19 9.53 11.09
N ALA A 68 2.56 10.70 11.04
CA ALA A 68 3.07 11.87 10.33
C ALA A 68 4.46 12.28 10.84
N ARG A 69 4.65 12.28 12.17
CA ARG A 69 5.96 12.53 12.80
C ARG A 69 6.99 11.46 12.45
N CYS A 70 6.62 10.17 12.50
CA CYS A 70 7.52 9.07 12.14
C CYS A 70 7.96 9.12 10.67
N MET A 71 7.11 9.62 9.79
CA MET A 71 7.36 9.69 8.35
C MET A 71 7.85 11.07 7.86
N ALA A 72 8.01 12.04 8.76
CA ALA A 72 8.36 13.43 8.45
C ALA A 72 7.46 14.07 7.36
N VAL A 73 6.14 13.87 7.46
CA VAL A 73 5.13 14.44 6.55
C VAL A 73 4.03 15.17 7.32
N ARG A 74 3.16 15.90 6.60
CA ARG A 74 1.96 16.50 7.18
C ARG A 74 0.92 15.43 7.55
N GLU A 75 0.15 15.66 8.60
CA GLU A 75 -0.92 14.75 9.02
C GLU A 75 -1.95 14.50 7.92
N ASP A 76 -2.32 15.53 7.16
CA ASP A 76 -3.30 15.38 6.07
C ASP A 76 -2.77 14.50 4.93
N SER A 77 -1.44 14.48 4.72
CA SER A 77 -0.81 13.54 3.79
C SER A 77 -0.93 12.10 4.28
N VAL A 78 -0.89 11.86 5.60
CA VAL A 78 -1.14 10.53 6.17
C VAL A 78 -2.61 10.15 6.02
N LYS A 79 -3.54 11.04 6.33
CA LYS A 79 -4.99 10.79 6.14
C LYS A 79 -5.30 10.40 4.70
N LEU A 80 -4.77 11.15 3.74
CA LEU A 80 -4.95 10.87 2.32
C LEU A 80 -4.31 9.54 1.91
N LEU A 81 -3.11 9.24 2.41
CA LEU A 81 -2.44 7.98 2.12
C LEU A 81 -3.21 6.76 2.68
N ILE A 82 -3.71 6.86 3.90
CA ILE A 82 -4.55 5.81 4.51
C ILE A 82 -5.86 5.65 3.75
N TYR A 83 -6.51 6.75 3.38
CA TYR A 83 -7.72 6.72 2.55
C TYR A 83 -7.48 6.01 1.21
N ARG A 84 -6.41 6.38 0.49
CA ARG A 84 -6.05 5.74 -0.79
C ARG A 84 -5.71 4.26 -0.61
N LEU A 85 -5.04 3.89 0.48
CA LEU A 85 -4.74 2.50 0.80
C LEU A 85 -6.02 1.69 1.05
N MET A 86 -6.96 2.20 1.84
CA MET A 86 -8.25 1.54 2.06
C MET A 86 -9.03 1.38 0.76
N LYS A 87 -9.09 2.42 -0.08
CA LYS A 87 -9.78 2.36 -1.38
C LYS A 87 -9.17 1.33 -2.33
N TYR A 88 -7.85 1.27 -2.40
CA TYR A 88 -7.15 0.25 -3.18
C TYR A 88 -7.50 -1.17 -2.70
N LEU A 89 -7.47 -1.39 -1.39
CA LEU A 89 -7.76 -2.70 -0.81
C LEU A 89 -9.24 -3.08 -0.96
N GLU A 90 -10.16 -2.13 -0.80
CA GLU A 90 -11.60 -2.32 -1.03
C GLU A 90 -11.88 -2.78 -2.47
N GLU A 91 -11.20 -2.19 -3.45
CA GLU A 91 -11.32 -2.59 -4.85
C GLU A 91 -10.68 -3.96 -5.15
N VAL A 92 -9.52 -4.26 -4.56
CA VAL A 92 -8.80 -5.53 -4.80
C VAL A 92 -9.45 -6.71 -4.10
N LEU A 93 -9.99 -6.49 -2.90
CA LEU A 93 -10.60 -7.52 -2.07
C LEU A 93 -12.10 -7.66 -2.31
N GLU A 94 -12.73 -6.69 -2.99
CA GLU A 94 -14.18 -6.60 -3.15
C GLU A 94 -14.94 -6.59 -1.80
N GLU A 95 -14.30 -6.01 -0.77
CA GLU A 95 -14.77 -5.96 0.62
C GLU A 95 -14.71 -4.54 1.18
N ASN A 96 -15.58 -4.22 2.15
CA ASN A 96 -15.49 -2.93 2.82
C ASN A 96 -14.26 -2.87 3.73
N VAL A 97 -13.29 -2.03 3.36
CA VAL A 97 -12.04 -1.85 4.11
C VAL A 97 -12.07 -0.56 4.92
N ASP A 98 -12.12 -0.70 6.23
CA ASP A 98 -11.93 0.40 7.17
C ASP A 98 -10.53 0.35 7.82
N ARG A 99 -10.26 1.29 8.73
CA ARG A 99 -8.96 1.37 9.42
C ARG A 99 -8.69 0.12 10.27
N PHE A 100 -9.72 -0.50 10.84
CA PHE A 100 -9.56 -1.70 11.64
C PHE A 100 -9.17 -2.89 10.74
N TYR A 101 -9.78 -2.99 9.56
CA TYR A 101 -9.43 -3.98 8.56
C TYR A 101 -7.94 -3.86 8.13
N LEU A 102 -7.39 -2.65 8.05
CA LEU A 102 -5.95 -2.47 7.82
C LEU A 102 -5.07 -3.14 8.89
N VAL A 103 -5.51 -3.17 10.16
CA VAL A 103 -4.77 -3.86 11.23
C VAL A 103 -4.79 -5.37 11.00
N VAL A 104 -5.95 -5.91 10.61
CA VAL A 104 -6.10 -7.35 10.30
C VAL A 104 -5.19 -7.76 9.15
N ILE A 105 -5.15 -6.97 8.07
CA ILE A 105 -4.24 -7.21 6.94
C ILE A 105 -2.79 -7.16 7.42
N ALA A 106 -2.41 -6.14 8.20
CA ALA A 106 -1.04 -6.00 8.67
C ALA A 106 -0.56 -7.22 9.49
N GLN A 107 -1.42 -7.75 10.36
CA GLN A 107 -1.13 -8.94 11.17
C GLN A 107 -1.02 -10.20 10.31
N GLN A 108 -1.94 -10.42 9.37
CA GLN A 108 -1.86 -11.58 8.48
C GLN A 108 -0.64 -11.55 7.55
N LEU A 109 -0.16 -10.35 7.22
CA LEU A 109 1.06 -10.16 6.44
C LEU A 109 2.33 -10.18 7.29
N GLU A 110 2.23 -10.45 8.60
CA GLU A 110 3.36 -10.48 9.56
C GLU A 110 4.18 -9.17 9.52
N LEU A 111 3.51 -8.04 9.30
CA LEU A 111 4.15 -6.73 9.20
C LEU A 111 4.33 -6.06 10.57
N ASP A 112 3.69 -6.58 11.61
CA ASP A 112 3.71 -6.09 12.98
C ASP A 112 4.96 -6.47 13.77
N GLU A 113 5.71 -7.49 13.32
CA GLU A 113 7.03 -7.80 13.86
C GLU A 113 8.09 -6.79 13.35
N TYR A 114 9.05 -6.46 14.21
CA TYR A 114 10.06 -5.37 14.15
C TYR A 114 9.59 -3.99 14.66
#